data_AF-A0A1M7MKH6-F1
#
_entry.id   AF-A0A1M7MKH6-F1
#
_cell.length_a   1.000
_cell.length_b   1.000
_cell.length_c   1.000
_cell.angle_alpha   90.00
_cell.angle_beta   90.00
_cell.angle_gamma   90.00
#
_symmetry.space_group_name_H-M   'P 1'
#
loop_
_entity.id
_entity.type
_entity.pdbx_description
1 polymer ?
#
loop_
_entity_poly.entity_id
_entity_poly.type
_entity_poly.pdbx_seq_one_letter_code
_entity_poly.pdbx_strand_id
1 'polypeptide(L)' 'MNKNTKEPGYDEALKRLEEIIAKLEEEDQGMDELTEMVKEAGKLVKVCKKKLTMTAEEIKQAFSDDD' A
#
# COMPACT_ATOMS: atom_id res chain seq x y z
N MET A 1 -19.32 -6.96 -16.05
CA MET A 1 -17.87 -6.73 -16.25
C MET A 1 -17.15 -7.11 -14.97
N ASN A 2 -16.51 -8.29 -14.92
CA ASN A 2 -15.76 -8.72 -13.74
C ASN A 2 -14.45 -7.93 -13.67
N LYS A 3 -14.40 -6.90 -12.82
CA LYS A 3 -13.13 -6.26 -12.46
C LYS A 3 -12.38 -7.18 -11.50
N ASN A 4 -11.61 -8.11 -12.03
CA ASN A 4 -10.56 -8.81 -11.28
C ASN A 4 -9.48 -7.79 -10.91
N THR A 5 -9.72 -7.03 -9.84
CA THR A 5 -8.72 -6.15 -9.23
C THR A 5 -7.84 -7.03 -8.35
N LYS A 6 -6.73 -7.53 -8.93
CA LYS A 6 -5.68 -8.15 -8.12
C LYS A 6 -5.10 -7.06 -7.21
N GLU A 7 -4.99 -7.38 -5.92
CA GLU A 7 -4.32 -6.53 -4.94
C GLU A 7 -2.84 -6.36 -5.36
N PRO A 8 -2.29 -5.13 -5.39
CA PRO A 8 -0.94 -4.89 -5.89
C PRO A 8 0.13 -5.58 -5.02
N GLY A 9 1.30 -5.85 -5.60
CA GLY A 9 2.48 -6.26 -4.85
C GLY A 9 2.93 -5.18 -3.85
N TYR A 10 3.79 -5.55 -2.90
CA TYR A 10 4.32 -4.59 -1.93
C TYR A 10 5.07 -3.44 -2.63
N ASP A 11 6.00 -3.78 -3.53
CA ASP A 11 6.81 -2.80 -4.25
C ASP A 11 5.97 -1.89 -5.14
N GLU A 12 4.95 -2.44 -5.80
CA GLU A 12 4.02 -1.67 -6.62
C GLU A 12 3.18 -0.71 -5.77
N ALA A 13 2.71 -1.18 -4.61
CA ALA A 13 1.94 -0.36 -3.67
C ALA A 13 2.79 0.76 -3.06
N LEU A 14 4.06 0.47 -2.75
CA LEU A 14 5.01 1.44 -2.23
C LEU A 14 5.36 2.50 -3.28
N LYS A 15 5.70 2.09 -4.50
CA LYS A 15 5.97 3.01 -5.60
C LYS A 15 4.78 3.94 -5.86
N ARG A 16 3.56 3.39 -5.86
CA ARG A 16 2.36 4.20 -6.05
C ARG A 16 2.14 5.20 -4.91
N LEU A 17 2.47 4.81 -3.67
CA LEU A 17 2.39 5.70 -2.51
C LEU A 17 3.39 6.86 -2.63
N GLU A 18 4.62 6.59 -3.07
CA GLU A 18 5.65 7.61 -3.34
C GLU A 18 5.18 8.60 -4.43
N GLU A 19 4.59 8.10 -5.51
CA GLU A 19 4.00 8.95 -6.56
C GLU A 19 2.88 9.86 -6.01
N ILE A 20 2.04 9.35 -5.11
CA ILE A 20 0.98 10.16 -4.49
C ILE A 20 1.59 11.25 -3.62
N ILE A 21 2.62 10.93 -2.83
CA ILE A 21 3.30 11.91 -1.97
C ILE A 21 3.91 13.02 -2.84
N ALA A 22 4.62 12.66 -3.91
CA ALA A 22 5.21 13.63 -4.82
C ALA A 22 4.15 14.58 -5.42
N LYS A 23 2.97 14.06 -5.78
CA LYS A 23 1.86 14.88 -6.28
C LYS A 23 1.26 15.78 -5.21
N LEU A 24 1.12 15.31 -3.98
CA LEU A 24 0.61 16.11 -2.86
C LEU A 24 1.53 17.28 -2.51
N GLU A 25 2.80 17.21 -2.87
CA GLU A 25 3.77 18.30 -2.71
C GLU A 25 3.70 19.33 -3.85
N GLU A 26 2.99 19.04 -4.94
CA GLU A 26 2.73 20.01 -6.02
C GLU A 26 1.61 20.99 -5.59
N GLU A 27 1.85 22.30 -5.69
CA GLU A 27 0.91 23.35 -5.23
C GLU A 27 -0.30 23.58 -6.16
N ASP A 28 -0.60 22.67 -7.10
CA ASP A 28 -1.61 22.86 -8.16
C ASP A 28 -2.81 21.89 -8.06
N GLN A 29 -3.01 21.24 -6.90
CA GLN A 29 -4.05 20.22 -6.76
C GLN A 29 -5.36 20.74 -6.18
N GLY A 30 -6.48 20.36 -6.80
CA GLY A 30 -7.82 20.72 -6.33
C GLY A 30 -8.26 19.90 -5.10
N MET A 31 -9.18 20.45 -4.30
CA MET A 31 -9.67 19.80 -3.06
C MET A 31 -10.25 18.39 -3.26
N ASP A 32 -10.97 18.18 -4.38
CA ASP A 32 -11.53 16.87 -4.71
C ASP A 32 -10.42 15.86 -5.03
N GLU A 33 -9.41 16.28 -5.80
CA GLU A 33 -8.27 15.43 -6.15
C GLU A 33 -7.47 15.04 -4.90
N LEU A 34 -7.17 16.02 -4.04
CA LEU A 34 -6.51 15.79 -2.74
C LEU A 34 -7.25 14.72 -1.92
N THR A 35 -8.58 14.81 -1.88
CA THR A 35 -9.43 13.84 -1.17
C THR A 35 -9.32 12.43 -1.77
N GLU A 36 -9.28 12.31 -3.08
CA GLU A 36 -9.10 11.03 -3.76
C GLU A 36 -7.72 10.42 -3.52
N MET A 37 -6.66 11.23 -3.60
CA MET A 37 -5.29 10.78 -3.35
C MET A 37 -5.09 10.31 -1.92
N VAL A 38 -5.62 11.03 -0.93
CA VAL A 38 -5.56 10.60 0.48
C VAL A 38 -6.30 9.27 0.68
N LYS A 39 -7.46 9.09 0.03
CA LYS A 39 -8.20 7.81 0.08
C LYS A 39 -7.41 6.68 -0.58
N GLU A 40 -6.74 6.96 -1.69
CA GLU A 40 -5.89 5.99 -2.39
C GLU A 40 -4.68 5.60 -1.54
N ALA A 41 -3.92 6.59 -1.03
CA ALA A 41 -2.80 6.39 -0.13
C ALA A 41 -3.20 5.54 1.09
N GLY A 42 -4.36 5.82 1.70
CA GLY A 42 -4.88 5.03 2.81
C GLY A 42 -5.15 3.55 2.47
N LYS A 43 -5.50 3.23 1.22
CA LYS A 43 -5.64 1.84 0.76
C LYS A 43 -4.27 1.19 0.56
N LEU A 44 -3.34 1.90 -0.07
CA LEU A 44 -1.98 1.39 -0.32
C LEU A 44 -1.24 1.08 0.97
N VAL A 45 -1.32 1.97 1.97
CA VAL A 45 -0.75 1.74 3.30
C VAL A 45 -1.29 0.46 3.94
N LYS A 46 -2.60 0.18 3.78
CA LYS A 46 -3.19 -1.08 4.29
C LYS A 46 -2.60 -2.30 3.59
N VAL A 47 -2.38 -2.25 2.28
CA VAL A 47 -1.74 -3.33 1.52
C VAL A 47 -0.31 -3.54 2.02
N CYS A 48 0.48 -2.47 2.13
CA CYS A 48 1.85 -2.55 2.62
C CYS A 48 1.93 -3.16 4.03
N LYS A 49 1.08 -2.68 4.94
CA LYS A 49 1.01 -3.20 6.31
C LYS A 49 0.64 -4.67 6.34
N LYS A 50 -0.38 -5.08 5.58
CA LYS A 50 -0.82 -6.48 5.47
C LYS A 50 0.33 -7.37 5.03
N LYS A 51 1.07 -6.99 3.98
CA LYS A 51 2.21 -7.76 3.47
C LYS A 51 3.31 -7.89 4.50
N LEU A 52 3.71 -6.79 5.16
CA LEU A 52 4.73 -6.81 6.22
C LEU A 52 4.32 -7.71 7.39
N THR A 53 3.06 -7.64 7.82
CA THR A 53 2.55 -8.50 8.89
C THR A 53 2.57 -9.97 8.49
N MET A 54 2.12 -10.31 7.28
CA MET A 54 2.17 -11.69 6.79
C MET A 54 3.61 -12.22 6.72
N THR A 55 4.55 -11.43 6.18
CA THR A 55 5.96 -11.82 6.12
C THR A 55 6.56 -12.01 7.52
N ALA A 56 6.22 -11.14 8.48
CA ALA A 56 6.67 -11.29 9.86
C ALA A 56 6.12 -12.56 10.53
N GLU A 57 4.86 -12.91 10.26
CA GLU A 57 4.24 -14.14 10.74
C GLU A 57 4.88 -15.40 10.13
N GLU A 58 5.15 -15.39 8.83
CA GLU A 58 5.84 -16.49 8.13
C GLU A 58 7.26 -16.68 8.67
N ILE A 59 8.01 -15.60 8.88
CA ILE A 59 9.33 -15.65 9.54
C ILE A 59 9.20 -16.27 10.92
N LYS A 60 8.26 -15.79 11.73
CA LYS A 60 8.06 -16.33 13.08
C LYS A 60 7.77 -17.82 13.04
N GLN A 61 6.88 -18.28 12.16
CA GLN A 61 6.56 -19.70 12.00
C GLN A 61 7.79 -20.52 11.58
N ALA A 62 8.56 -20.04 10.60
CA ALA A 62 9.75 -20.74 10.11
C ALA A 62 10.83 -20.99 11.18
N PHE A 63 10.88 -20.13 12.21
CA PHE A 63 11.82 -20.25 13.34
C PHE A 63 11.17 -20.73 14.65
N SER A 64 9.86 -21.02 14.67
CA SER A 64 9.16 -21.52 15.86
C SER A 64 9.16 -23.05 15.98
N ASP A 65 9.59 -23.76 14.94
CA ASP A 65 9.70 -25.24 14.91
C ASP A 65 11.10 -25.75 15.34
N ASP A 66 11.98 -24.85 15.82
CA ASP A 66 13.35 -25.15 16.26
C ASP A 66 13.52 -25.30 17.79
N ASP A 67 12.42 -25.43 18.56
CA ASP A 67 12.41 -25.76 20.00
C ASP A 67 11.88 -27.18 20.30
#